data_AF-A0A0N0BEL6-F1
#
_entry.id   AF-A0A0N0BEL6-F1
#
_cell.length_a   1.000
_cell.length_b   1.000
_cell.length_c   1.000
_cell.angle_alpha   90.00
_cell.angle_beta   90.00
_cell.angle_gamma   90.00
#
_symmetry.space_group_name_H-M   'P 1'
#
loop_
_entity.id
_entity.type
_entity.pdbx_description
1 polymer ?
#
loop_
_entity_poly.entity_id
_entity_poly.type
_entity_poly.pdbx_seq_one_letter_code
_entity_poly.pdbx_strand_id
1 'polypeptide(L)'
;FSNVMLHCFKKGNSAKDIADEIFTVYGSGTTTIRTVRDWFKKFRAGNFELKDEDRSGRPATIDTDIIKTVLTENPRYSVLEIVDATNIPKTTVHKHLIKIGYANRCEVWVPHLLTETGLMNRVSTCDLLLQRHERDPFLKQPVAEKRAEFANRRGVVFHHDNARPYVALAVRQKLLKSKIQQFWKEGIMRLPERWKKVTEQNGSYIT
;
A
#
# COMPACT_ATOMS: atom_id res chain seq x y z
N PHE A 1 -40.85 -1.92 -9.98
CA PHE A 1 -42.07 -1.41 -10.66
C PHE A 1 -41.79 -0.54 -11.89
N SER A 2 -40.59 0.03 -12.07
CA SER A 2 -40.27 0.92 -13.20
C SER A 2 -40.44 0.28 -14.59
N ASN A 3 -40.14 -1.02 -14.74
CA ASN A 3 -40.40 -1.79 -15.96
C ASN A 3 -41.89 -1.80 -16.36
N VAL A 4 -42.79 -2.03 -15.38
CA VAL A 4 -44.25 -2.06 -15.59
C VAL A 4 -44.74 -0.68 -16.01
N MET A 5 -44.23 0.38 -15.36
CA MET A 5 -44.57 1.77 -15.72
C MET A 5 -44.10 2.14 -17.13
N LEU A 6 -42.91 1.69 -17.55
CA LEU A 6 -42.39 1.92 -18.90
C LEU A 6 -43.26 1.24 -19.97
N HIS A 7 -43.67 0.00 -19.72
CA HIS A 7 -44.56 -0.74 -20.61
C HIS A 7 -45.91 -0.04 -20.77
N CYS A 8 -46.53 0.37 -19.67
CA CYS A 8 -47.82 1.07 -19.69
C CYS A 8 -47.71 2.47 -20.32
N PHE A 9 -46.58 3.16 -20.15
CA PHE A 9 -46.31 4.42 -20.85
C PHE A 9 -46.27 4.22 -22.37
N LYS A 10 -45.60 3.18 -22.86
CA LYS A 10 -45.54 2.86 -24.31
C LYS A 10 -46.90 2.46 -24.89
N LYS A 11 -47.79 1.90 -24.07
CA LYS A 11 -49.18 1.59 -24.46
C LYS A 11 -50.11 2.83 -24.49
N GLY A 12 -49.66 3.97 -23.99
CA GLY A 12 -50.46 5.21 -23.96
C GLY A 12 -51.41 5.32 -22.76
N ASN A 13 -51.23 4.49 -21.73
CA ASN A 13 -52.12 4.50 -20.56
C ASN A 13 -51.86 5.74 -19.67
N SER A 14 -52.89 6.22 -18.97
CA SER A 14 -52.77 7.34 -18.03
C SER A 14 -52.01 6.92 -16.76
N ALA A 15 -51.18 7.83 -16.24
CA ALA A 15 -50.42 7.60 -15.01
C ALA A 15 -51.31 7.36 -13.78
N LYS A 16 -52.55 7.89 -13.78
CA LYS A 16 -53.52 7.69 -12.69
C LYS A 16 -54.05 6.26 -12.72
N ASP A 17 -54.53 5.82 -13.87
CA ASP A 17 -55.13 4.50 -14.05
C ASP A 17 -54.11 3.39 -13.74
N ILE A 18 -52.84 3.58 -14.14
CA ILE A 18 -51.76 2.64 -13.81
C ILE A 18 -51.45 2.62 -12.31
N ALA A 19 -51.47 3.78 -11.64
CA ALA A 19 -51.23 3.83 -10.20
C ALA A 19 -52.32 3.07 -9.43
N ASP A 20 -53.58 3.23 -9.86
CA ASP A 20 -54.72 2.53 -9.30
C ASP A 20 -54.66 1.02 -9.62
N GLU A 21 -54.30 0.64 -10.85
CA GLU A 21 -54.12 -0.77 -11.25
C GLU A 21 -52.99 -1.46 -10.47
N ILE A 22 -51.85 -0.80 -10.31
CA ILE A 22 -50.73 -1.32 -9.49
C ILE A 22 -51.17 -1.48 -8.03
N PHE A 23 -51.93 -0.53 -7.50
CA PHE A 23 -52.47 -0.61 -6.14
C PHE A 23 -53.48 -1.76 -5.98
N THR A 24 -54.34 -1.99 -6.97
CA THR A 24 -55.30 -3.11 -6.98
C THR A 24 -54.61 -4.47 -7.07
N VAL A 25 -53.61 -4.61 -7.95
CA VAL A 25 -52.93 -5.91 -8.20
C VAL A 25 -51.96 -6.27 -7.07
N TYR A 26 -51.22 -5.30 -6.54
CA TYR A 26 -50.12 -5.55 -5.61
C TYR A 26 -50.38 -5.09 -4.16
N GLY A 27 -51.53 -4.46 -3.91
CA GLY A 27 -51.93 -4.01 -2.57
C GLY A 27 -51.41 -2.63 -2.17
N SER A 28 -51.91 -2.14 -1.02
CA SER A 28 -51.63 -0.79 -0.54
C SER A 28 -50.19 -0.63 -0.04
N GLY A 29 -49.52 0.43 -0.52
CA GLY A 29 -48.15 0.79 -0.10
C GLY A 29 -47.02 0.43 -1.08
N THR A 30 -47.34 -0.15 -2.25
CA THR A 30 -46.33 -0.61 -3.22
C THR A 30 -45.75 0.50 -4.09
N THR A 31 -46.56 1.44 -4.57
CA THR A 31 -46.14 2.61 -5.36
C THR A 31 -47.12 3.76 -5.13
N THR A 32 -46.61 5.00 -5.02
CA THR A 32 -47.48 6.19 -4.94
C THR A 32 -47.74 6.78 -6.33
N ILE A 33 -48.89 7.43 -6.52
CA ILE A 33 -49.20 8.16 -7.76
C ILE A 33 -48.11 9.19 -8.12
N ARG A 34 -47.44 9.75 -7.11
CA ARG A 34 -46.31 10.68 -7.29
C ARG A 34 -45.13 9.97 -7.96
N THR A 35 -44.77 8.78 -7.49
CA THR A 35 -43.71 7.96 -8.08
C THR A 35 -44.01 7.63 -9.54
N VAL A 36 -45.24 7.21 -9.88
CA VAL A 36 -45.64 6.92 -11.27
C VAL A 36 -45.54 8.16 -12.15
N ARG A 37 -46.00 9.30 -11.65
CA ARG A 37 -45.93 10.58 -12.37
C ARG A 37 -44.49 11.03 -12.62
N ASP A 38 -43.61 10.87 -11.64
CA ASP A 38 -42.20 11.25 -11.78
C ASP A 38 -41.48 10.34 -12.79
N TRP A 39 -41.78 9.04 -12.83
CA TRP A 39 -41.33 8.14 -13.90
C TRP A 39 -41.88 8.56 -15.28
N PHE A 40 -43.16 8.90 -15.38
CA PHE A 40 -43.76 9.37 -16.64
C PHE A 40 -43.16 10.69 -17.14
N LYS A 41 -42.70 11.56 -16.24
CA LYS A 41 -41.94 12.76 -16.62
C LYS A 41 -40.58 12.39 -17.20
N LYS A 42 -39.85 11.45 -16.59
CA LYS A 42 -38.57 10.94 -17.10
C LYS A 42 -38.72 10.32 -18.48
N PHE A 43 -39.74 9.47 -18.68
CA PHE A 43 -40.01 8.85 -19.98
C PHE A 43 -40.40 9.86 -21.07
N ARG A 44 -41.17 10.90 -20.73
CA ARG A 44 -41.47 12.00 -21.65
C ARG A 44 -40.24 12.83 -22.01
N ALA A 45 -39.27 12.93 -21.11
CA ALA A 45 -37.97 13.56 -21.38
C ALA A 45 -37.02 12.64 -22.19
N GLY A 46 -37.47 11.46 -22.61
CA GLY A 46 -36.67 10.50 -23.39
C GLY A 46 -35.70 9.66 -22.55
N ASN A 47 -35.71 9.79 -21.22
CA ASN A 47 -34.91 8.94 -20.33
C ASN A 47 -35.68 7.66 -19.99
N PHE A 48 -35.29 6.55 -20.62
CA PHE A 48 -35.86 5.21 -20.39
C PHE A 48 -34.96 4.33 -19.51
N GLU A 49 -33.94 4.89 -18.86
CA GLU A 49 -33.09 4.16 -17.94
C GLU A 49 -33.87 3.78 -16.68
N LEU A 50 -33.86 2.48 -16.36
CA LEU A 50 -34.65 1.93 -15.25
C LEU A 50 -33.82 1.69 -13.99
N LYS A 51 -32.52 1.97 -14.06
CA LYS A 51 -31.63 1.92 -12.91
C LYS A 51 -31.73 3.24 -12.15
N ASP A 52 -31.59 3.16 -10.83
CA ASP A 52 -31.40 4.35 -10.03
C ASP A 52 -30.10 5.02 -10.48
N GLU A 53 -30.14 6.33 -10.68
CA GLU A 53 -28.93 7.14 -10.84
C GLU A 53 -28.07 7.00 -9.57
N ASP A 54 -26.76 7.14 -9.75
CA ASP A 54 -25.84 7.17 -8.62
C ASP A 54 -26.31 8.22 -7.62
N ARG A 55 -26.65 7.75 -6.41
CA ARG A 55 -27.10 8.65 -5.35
C ARG A 55 -25.95 9.59 -5.01
N SER A 56 -26.22 10.89 -4.94
CA SER A 56 -25.28 11.85 -4.38
C SER A 56 -25.03 11.51 -2.91
N GLY A 57 -23.93 10.81 -2.63
CA GLY A 57 -23.48 10.51 -1.27
C GLY A 57 -22.86 11.74 -0.59
N ARG A 58 -22.47 11.59 0.68
CA ARG A 58 -21.69 12.61 1.40
C ARG A 58 -20.39 12.91 0.61
N PRO A 59 -20.03 14.19 0.36
CA PRO A 59 -18.81 14.50 -0.37
C PRO A 59 -17.57 14.08 0.43
N ALA A 60 -16.91 12.99 0.01
CA ALA A 60 -15.63 12.53 0.59
C ALA A 60 -14.41 13.19 -0.08
N THR A 61 -14.63 13.99 -1.12
CA THR A 61 -13.59 14.62 -1.93
C THR A 61 -12.81 15.67 -1.15
N ILE A 62 -13.50 16.52 -0.37
CA ILE A 62 -12.88 17.60 0.42
C ILE A 62 -11.87 17.02 1.43
N ASP A 63 -12.28 16.01 2.21
CA ASP A 63 -11.41 15.36 3.20
C ASP A 63 -10.17 14.72 2.56
N THR A 64 -10.31 14.17 1.35
CA THR A 64 -9.20 13.52 0.64
C THR A 64 -8.13 14.54 0.23
N ASP A 65 -8.55 15.71 -0.26
CA ASP A 65 -7.63 16.73 -0.75
C ASP A 65 -6.88 17.40 0.40
N ILE A 66 -7.54 17.63 1.54
CA ILE A 66 -6.90 18.13 2.77
C ILE A 66 -5.85 17.13 3.30
N ILE A 67 -6.14 15.83 3.27
CA ILE A 67 -5.17 14.81 3.70
C ILE A 67 -3.96 14.77 2.74
N LYS A 68 -4.19 14.94 1.42
CA LYS A 68 -3.10 15.00 0.45
C LYS A 68 -2.20 16.21 0.67
N THR A 69 -2.74 17.39 0.96
CA THR A 69 -1.92 18.59 1.19
C THR A 69 -0.98 18.41 2.39
N VAL A 70 -1.48 17.84 3.49
CA VAL A 70 -0.65 17.56 4.68
C VAL A 70 0.47 16.55 4.37
N LEU A 71 0.17 15.51 3.58
CA LEU A 71 1.16 14.51 3.19
C LEU A 71 2.19 15.02 2.18
N THR A 72 1.84 16.03 1.36
CA THR A 72 2.81 16.66 0.46
C THR A 72 3.81 17.54 1.20
N GLU A 73 3.42 18.14 2.34
CA GLU A 73 4.33 18.90 3.19
C GLU A 73 5.31 17.96 3.91
N ASN A 74 4.79 16.89 4.52
CA ASN A 74 5.62 15.89 5.17
C ASN A 74 4.97 14.49 5.08
N PRO A 75 5.51 13.58 4.27
CA PRO A 75 4.96 12.23 4.13
C PRO A 75 5.21 11.33 5.35
N ARG A 76 5.96 11.81 6.35
CA ARG A 76 6.29 11.06 7.58
C ARG A 76 5.29 11.23 8.70
N TYR A 77 4.26 12.06 8.52
CA TYR A 77 3.27 12.24 9.56
C TYR A 77 2.57 10.93 9.92
N SER A 78 2.44 10.71 11.22
CA SER A 78 1.61 9.66 11.76
C SER A 78 0.13 9.99 11.56
N VAL A 79 -0.72 8.96 11.61
CA VAL A 79 -2.17 9.14 11.51
C VAL A 79 -2.69 10.12 12.57
N LEU A 80 -2.10 10.14 13.77
CA LEU A 80 -2.53 11.06 14.84
C LEU A 80 -2.16 12.51 14.53
N GLU A 81 -0.95 12.75 14.04
CA GLU A 81 -0.54 14.11 13.65
C GLU A 81 -1.38 14.65 12.50
N ILE A 82 -1.79 13.79 11.56
CA ILE A 82 -2.73 14.17 10.49
C ILE A 82 -4.11 14.51 11.07
N VAL A 83 -4.60 13.75 12.06
CA VAL A 83 -5.87 14.04 12.75
C VAL A 83 -5.79 15.39 13.43
N ASP A 84 -4.71 15.67 14.15
CA ASP A 84 -4.54 16.93 14.87
C ASP A 84 -4.42 18.12 13.91
N ALA A 85 -3.73 17.95 12.78
CA ALA A 85 -3.56 18.99 11.76
C ALA A 85 -4.84 19.29 10.97
N THR A 86 -5.65 18.27 10.68
CA THR A 86 -6.83 18.39 9.80
C THR A 86 -8.16 18.44 10.54
N ASN A 87 -8.16 18.11 11.84
CA ASN A 87 -9.35 17.86 12.65
C ASN A 87 -10.31 16.81 12.05
N ILE A 88 -9.79 15.92 11.18
CA ILE A 88 -10.56 14.83 10.58
C ILE A 88 -10.47 13.62 11.51
N PRO A 89 -11.57 12.91 11.78
CA PRO A 89 -11.53 11.71 12.63
C PRO A 89 -10.56 10.65 12.13
N LYS A 90 -9.82 10.03 13.06
CA LYS A 90 -8.80 8.99 12.78
C LYS A 90 -9.26 7.89 11.81
N THR A 91 -10.50 7.42 11.95
CA THR A 91 -11.06 6.37 11.09
C THR A 91 -11.22 6.84 9.65
N THR A 92 -11.61 8.10 9.45
CA THR A 92 -11.72 8.74 8.14
C THR A 92 -10.35 8.95 7.52
N VAL A 93 -9.37 9.44 8.29
CA VAL A 93 -7.98 9.57 7.83
C VAL A 93 -7.45 8.22 7.35
N HIS A 94 -7.57 7.17 8.16
CA HIS A 94 -7.10 5.84 7.80
C HIS A 94 -7.74 5.28 6.52
N LYS A 95 -9.06 5.44 6.36
CA LYS A 95 -9.77 5.04 5.12
C LYS A 95 -9.25 5.79 3.91
N HIS A 96 -9.04 7.09 4.04
CA HIS A 96 -8.53 7.91 2.95
C HIS A 96 -7.11 7.54 2.57
N LEU A 97 -6.20 7.37 3.54
CA LEU A 97 -4.82 6.91 3.29
C LEU A 97 -4.77 5.63 2.46
N ILE A 98 -5.61 4.63 2.79
CA ILE A 98 -5.73 3.41 2.00
C ILE A 98 -6.24 3.70 0.58
N LYS A 99 -7.27 4.55 0.46
CA LYS A 99 -7.86 4.92 -0.84
C LYS A 99 -6.86 5.63 -1.76
N ILE A 100 -5.96 6.45 -1.22
CA ILE A 100 -4.88 7.11 -2.00
C ILE A 100 -3.64 6.22 -2.18
N GLY A 101 -3.64 4.99 -1.66
CA GLY A 101 -2.54 4.03 -1.84
C GLY A 101 -1.33 4.27 -0.93
N TYR A 102 -1.47 5.07 0.13
CA TYR A 102 -0.41 5.26 1.11
C TYR A 102 -0.28 4.02 1.99
N ALA A 103 0.95 3.55 2.16
CA ALA A 103 1.29 2.45 3.04
C ALA A 103 2.40 2.91 3.99
N ASN A 104 2.26 2.60 5.28
CA ASN A 104 3.33 2.83 6.24
C ASN A 104 4.50 1.91 5.89
N ARG A 105 5.65 2.52 5.57
CA ARG A 105 6.92 1.82 5.37
C ARG A 105 7.89 2.31 6.43
N CYS A 106 8.49 1.38 7.17
CA CYS A 106 9.61 1.72 8.03
C CYS A 106 10.74 2.33 7.20
N GLU A 107 11.39 3.33 7.75
CA GLU A 107 12.57 3.91 7.12
C GLU A 107 13.67 2.87 6.98
N VAL A 108 14.49 3.02 5.94
CA VAL A 108 15.66 2.18 5.74
C VAL A 108 16.71 2.60 6.76
N TRP A 109 17.16 1.63 7.56
CA TRP A 109 18.24 1.89 8.51
C TRP A 109 19.56 2.15 7.78
N VAL A 110 20.13 3.34 7.95
CA VAL A 110 21.43 3.70 7.40
C VAL A 110 22.47 3.63 8.53
N PRO A 111 23.54 2.80 8.41
CA PRO A 111 24.45 2.51 9.52
C PRO A 111 25.22 3.70 10.11
N HIS A 112 25.43 4.75 9.34
CA HIS A 112 26.14 5.94 9.78
C HIS A 112 25.67 7.16 8.99
N LEU A 113 25.65 8.32 9.66
CA LEU A 113 25.42 9.60 9.02
C LEU A 113 26.66 9.94 8.19
N LEU A 114 26.50 10.13 6.89
CA LEU A 114 27.59 10.54 6.01
C LEU A 114 27.81 12.04 6.13
N THR A 115 29.08 12.45 6.25
CA THR A 115 29.46 13.85 6.03
C THR A 115 29.33 14.18 4.55
N GLU A 116 29.22 15.46 4.22
CA GLU A 116 29.16 15.95 2.84
C GLU A 116 30.36 15.46 2.00
N THR A 117 31.55 15.49 2.60
CA THR A 117 32.78 14.94 2.03
C THR A 117 32.70 13.43 1.80
N GLY A 118 32.13 12.67 2.75
CA GLY A 118 31.91 11.24 2.62
C GLY A 118 30.92 10.90 1.51
N LEU A 119 29.90 11.74 1.30
CA LEU A 119 28.90 11.57 0.25
C LEU A 119 29.53 11.81 -1.13
N MET A 120 30.27 12.91 -1.29
CA MET A 120 31.03 13.23 -2.50
C MET A 120 32.02 12.12 -2.87
N ASN A 121 32.83 11.67 -1.89
CA ASN A 121 33.82 10.61 -2.14
C ASN A 121 33.16 9.31 -2.60
N ARG A 122 32.00 8.96 -2.04
CA ARG A 122 31.24 7.77 -2.45
C ARG A 122 30.73 7.90 -3.88
N VAL A 123 30.15 9.04 -4.25
CA VAL A 123 29.69 9.30 -5.62
C VAL A 123 30.86 9.18 -6.60
N SER A 124 31.96 9.90 -6.36
CA SER A 124 33.15 9.85 -7.22
C SER A 124 33.73 8.44 -7.35
N THR A 125 33.77 7.68 -6.26
CA THR A 125 34.26 6.29 -6.29
C THR A 125 33.34 5.40 -7.12
N CYS A 126 32.02 5.52 -6.94
CA CYS A 126 31.04 4.78 -7.73
C CYS A 126 31.13 5.11 -9.22
N ASP A 127 31.27 6.38 -9.58
CA ASP A 127 31.40 6.81 -10.98
C ASP A 127 32.67 6.25 -11.62
N LEU A 128 33.81 6.28 -10.92
CA LEU A 128 35.06 5.67 -11.39
C LEU A 128 34.92 4.15 -11.59
N LEU A 129 34.27 3.46 -10.66
CA LEU A 129 34.01 2.01 -10.77
C LEU A 129 33.07 1.69 -11.93
N LEU A 130 32.07 2.53 -12.18
CA LEU A 130 31.14 2.38 -13.29
C LEU A 130 31.86 2.55 -14.64
N GLN A 131 32.63 3.62 -14.79
CA GLN A 131 33.47 3.86 -15.98
C GLN A 131 34.46 2.72 -16.21
N ARG A 132 35.08 2.19 -15.15
CA ARG A 132 35.94 1.02 -15.26
C ARG A 132 35.15 -0.20 -15.75
N HIS A 133 33.97 -0.44 -15.20
CA HIS A 133 33.12 -1.57 -15.60
C HIS A 133 32.66 -1.49 -17.07
N GLU A 134 32.45 -0.29 -17.61
CA GLU A 134 32.15 -0.09 -19.02
C GLU A 134 33.32 -0.49 -19.94
N ARG A 135 34.56 -0.20 -19.52
CA ARG A 135 35.78 -0.55 -20.27
C ARG A 135 36.16 -2.01 -20.13
N ASP A 136 36.10 -2.52 -18.90
CA ASP A 136 36.40 -3.89 -18.53
C ASP A 136 35.30 -4.38 -17.59
N PRO A 137 34.38 -5.26 -18.06
CA PRO A 137 33.23 -5.72 -17.29
C PRO A 137 33.58 -6.70 -16.15
N PHE A 138 34.50 -6.31 -15.27
CA PHE A 138 35.09 -7.14 -14.22
C PHE A 138 34.08 -7.69 -13.20
N LEU A 139 32.86 -7.13 -13.15
CA LEU A 139 31.77 -7.61 -12.31
C LEU A 139 30.83 -8.60 -13.02
N LYS A 140 30.83 -8.69 -14.36
CA LYS A 140 29.87 -9.54 -15.09
C LYS A 140 29.99 -11.02 -14.69
N GLN A 141 31.21 -11.56 -14.67
CA GLN A 141 31.46 -12.97 -14.37
C GLN A 141 31.18 -13.32 -12.89
N PRO A 142 31.69 -12.56 -11.89
CA PRO A 142 31.35 -12.81 -10.49
C PRO A 142 29.86 -12.66 -10.16
N VAL A 143 29.17 -11.68 -10.79
CA VAL A 143 27.73 -11.47 -10.59
C VAL A 143 26.92 -12.60 -11.21
N ALA A 144 27.32 -13.11 -12.38
CA ALA A 144 26.65 -14.25 -13.02
C ALA A 144 26.78 -15.53 -12.17
N GLU A 145 27.96 -15.82 -11.66
CA GLU A 145 28.23 -16.97 -10.77
C GLU A 145 27.40 -16.87 -9.48
N LYS A 146 27.41 -15.71 -8.82
CA LYS A 146 26.60 -15.46 -7.61
C LYS A 146 25.10 -15.57 -7.90
N ARG A 147 24.59 -14.97 -8.98
CA ARG A 147 23.16 -15.00 -9.32
C ARG A 147 22.66 -16.42 -9.56
N ALA A 148 23.47 -17.28 -10.18
CA ALA A 148 23.13 -18.70 -10.35
C ALA A 148 23.03 -19.44 -9.00
N GLU A 149 23.93 -19.13 -8.05
CA GLU A 149 23.90 -19.66 -6.68
C GLU A 149 22.62 -19.23 -5.92
N PHE A 150 22.17 -17.99 -6.12
CA PHE A 150 20.95 -17.46 -5.50
C PHE A 150 19.65 -17.88 -6.20
N ALA A 151 19.65 -18.09 -7.51
CA ALA A 151 18.47 -18.50 -8.28
C ALA A 151 18.05 -19.96 -8.01
N ASN A 152 19.00 -20.82 -7.63
CA ASN A 152 18.75 -22.23 -7.30
C ASN A 152 18.19 -22.47 -5.90
N ARG A 153 18.01 -21.42 -5.08
CA ARG A 153 17.19 -21.50 -3.87
C ARG A 153 15.77 -21.13 -4.26
N ARG A 154 14.86 -22.10 -4.22
CA ARG A 154 13.42 -21.93 -4.53
C ARG A 154 12.89 -20.63 -3.92
N GLY A 155 12.62 -19.66 -4.78
CA GLY A 155 12.17 -18.33 -4.41
C GLY A 155 13.31 -17.45 -3.92
N VAL A 156 13.53 -16.32 -4.60
CA VAL A 156 14.30 -15.20 -4.07
C VAL A 156 13.60 -14.76 -2.77
N VAL A 157 14.03 -15.30 -1.64
CA VAL A 157 13.62 -14.81 -0.34
C VAL A 157 14.36 -13.49 -0.15
N PHE A 158 13.69 -12.39 -0.45
CA PHE A 158 14.06 -11.11 0.14
C PHE A 158 13.93 -11.31 1.65
N HIS A 159 15.06 -11.50 2.34
CA HIS A 159 15.13 -11.23 3.76
C HIS A 159 14.95 -9.73 3.91
N HIS A 160 13.71 -9.25 3.87
CA HIS A 160 13.37 -8.11 4.69
C HIS A 160 13.71 -8.55 6.11
N ASP A 161 14.58 -7.81 6.78
CA ASP A 161 14.86 -7.94 8.21
C ASP A 161 13.57 -7.64 8.99
N ASN A 162 12.58 -8.51 8.88
CA ASN A 162 11.31 -8.51 9.58
C ASN A 162 11.47 -9.21 10.94
N ALA A 163 12.63 -9.06 11.57
CA ALA A 163 12.76 -9.38 12.97
C ALA A 163 11.83 -8.42 13.74
N ARG A 164 10.70 -8.93 14.23
CA ARG A 164 9.79 -8.17 15.09
C ARG A 164 10.61 -7.49 16.20
N PRO A 165 10.38 -6.20 16.50
CA PRO A 165 11.26 -5.40 17.37
C PRO A 165 11.58 -6.08 18.71
N TYR A 166 10.62 -6.82 19.29
CA TYR A 166 10.81 -7.52 20.56
C TYR A 166 11.75 -8.73 20.49
N VAL A 167 11.78 -9.46 19.37
CA VAL A 167 12.68 -10.63 19.18
C VAL A 167 14.11 -10.14 18.99
N ALA A 168 14.29 -9.06 18.21
CA ALA A 168 15.59 -8.44 17.98
C ALA A 168 16.21 -7.89 19.28
N LEU A 169 15.40 -7.30 20.16
CA LEU A 169 15.89 -6.67 21.39
C LEU A 169 16.38 -7.70 22.41
N ALA A 170 15.64 -8.79 22.61
CA ALA A 170 16.02 -9.87 23.51
C ALA A 170 17.29 -10.59 23.03
N VAL A 171 17.38 -10.88 21.72
CA VAL A 171 18.56 -11.51 21.11
C VAL A 171 19.76 -10.57 21.18
N ARG A 172 19.58 -9.27 20.89
CA ARG A 172 20.64 -8.26 20.99
C ARG A 172 21.16 -8.10 22.41
N GLN A 173 20.29 -8.06 23.42
CA GLN A 173 20.72 -7.99 24.82
C GLN A 173 21.48 -9.26 25.24
N LYS A 174 21.05 -10.44 24.79
CA LYS A 174 21.75 -11.70 25.09
C LYS A 174 23.13 -11.78 24.41
N LEU A 175 23.25 -11.28 23.18
CA LEU A 175 24.52 -11.20 22.44
C LEU A 175 25.48 -10.19 23.09
N LEU A 176 24.98 -9.04 23.52
CA LEU A 176 25.79 -8.03 24.21
C LEU A 176 26.26 -8.51 25.60
N LYS A 177 25.44 -9.29 26.32
CA LYS A 177 25.83 -9.88 27.60
C LYS A 177 26.79 -11.06 27.47
N SER A 178 26.72 -11.82 26.38
CA SER A 178 27.52 -13.05 26.19
C SER A 178 28.88 -12.83 25.53
N LYS A 179 29.16 -11.64 24.97
CA LYS A 179 30.39 -11.37 24.23
C LYS A 179 31.10 -10.13 24.76
N ILE A 180 32.39 -10.30 25.11
CA ILE A 180 33.28 -9.21 25.54
C ILE A 180 33.48 -8.17 24.42
N GLN A 181 33.76 -6.92 24.77
CA GLN A 181 33.85 -5.80 23.83
C GLN A 181 34.88 -6.03 22.70
N GLN A 182 35.96 -6.76 23.00
CA GLN A 182 36.99 -7.19 22.02
C GLN A 182 36.41 -8.01 20.86
N PHE A 183 35.36 -8.82 21.11
CA PHE A 183 34.69 -9.64 20.10
C PHE A 183 34.09 -8.81 18.97
N TRP A 184 33.58 -7.62 19.28
CA TRP A 184 32.97 -6.71 18.30
C TRP A 184 34.02 -5.85 17.61
N LYS A 185 35.10 -5.47 18.32
CA LYS A 185 36.22 -4.72 17.74
C LYS A 185 37.01 -5.53 16.72
N GLU A 186 37.26 -6.82 16.99
CA GLU A 186 38.04 -7.70 16.11
C GLU A 186 37.16 -8.54 15.19
N GLY A 187 35.83 -8.36 15.23
CA GLY A 187 34.86 -9.26 14.61
C GLY A 187 35.07 -9.47 13.12
N ILE A 188 35.39 -8.39 12.37
CA ILE A 188 35.67 -8.44 10.93
C ILE A 188 36.99 -9.17 10.65
N MET A 189 38.02 -8.94 11.47
CA MET A 189 39.35 -9.54 11.29
C MET A 189 39.36 -11.05 11.54
N ARG A 190 38.43 -11.55 12.36
CA ARG A 190 38.26 -12.98 12.64
C ARG A 190 37.27 -13.69 11.70
N LEU A 191 36.70 -12.98 10.70
CA LEU A 191 35.79 -13.58 9.73
C LEU A 191 36.42 -14.72 8.90
N PRO A 192 37.68 -14.60 8.42
CA PRO A 192 38.31 -15.68 7.64
C PRO A 192 38.44 -16.99 8.44
N GLU A 193 38.83 -16.91 9.70
CA GLU A 193 38.99 -18.05 10.61
C GLU A 193 37.64 -18.70 10.95
N ARG A 194 36.61 -17.87 11.17
CA ARG A 194 35.24 -18.36 11.43
C ARG A 194 34.66 -19.03 10.20
N TRP A 195 34.88 -18.46 9.02
CA TRP A 195 34.41 -19.04 7.76
C TRP A 195 35.07 -20.39 7.49
N LYS A 196 36.38 -20.50 7.72
CA LYS A 196 37.13 -21.75 7.64
C LYS A 196 36.55 -22.83 8.58
N LYS A 197 36.20 -22.45 9.81
CA LYS A 197 35.62 -23.37 10.79
C LYS A 197 34.21 -23.86 10.40
N VAL A 198 33.40 -22.99 9.78
CA VAL A 198 32.05 -23.36 9.27
C VAL A 198 32.15 -24.29 8.06
N THR A 199 33.12 -24.06 7.18
CA THR A 199 33.38 -24.96 6.04
C THR A 199 33.90 -26.32 6.48
N GLU A 200 34.76 -26.38 7.50
CA GLU A 200 35.27 -27.63 8.09
C GLU A 200 34.17 -28.42 8.83
N GLN A 201 33.13 -27.74 9.32
CA GLN A 201 32.00 -28.36 10.03
C GLN A 201 30.78 -28.63 9.12
N ASN A 202 30.94 -28.56 7.80
CA ASN A 202 29.87 -28.80 6.83
C ASN A 202 28.59 -27.97 7.11
N GLY A 203 28.74 -26.77 7.67
CA GLY A 203 27.61 -25.89 7.99
C GLY A 203 26.79 -26.31 9.22
N SER A 204 27.25 -27.27 10.03
CA SER A 204 26.60 -27.59 11.30
C SER A 204 26.82 -26.46 12.31
N TYR A 205 25.75 -25.94 12.93
CA TYR A 205 25.85 -24.91 13.95
C TYR A 205 26.42 -25.50 15.24
N ILE A 206 27.46 -24.89 15.78
CA ILE A 206 28.02 -25.23 17.10
C ILE A 206 26.92 -24.93 18.15
N THR A 207 26.38 -25.98 18.76
CA THR A 207 25.49 -25.91 19.94
C THR A 207 26.25 -25.53 21.20
#